data_AF-A0A2D8PQC8-F1
#
_entry.id   AF-A0A2D8PQC8-F1
#
_cell.length_a   1.000
_cell.length_b   1.000
_cell.length_c   1.000
_cell.angle_alpha   90.00
_cell.angle_beta   90.00
_cell.angle_gamma   90.00
#
_symmetry.space_group_name_H-M   'P 1'
#
loop_
_entity.id
_entity.type
_entity.pdbx_description
1 polymer ?
#
loop_
_entity_poly.entity_id
_entity_poly.type
_entity_poly.pdbx_seq_one_letter_code
_entity_poly.pdbx_strand_id
1 'polypeptide(L)'
;MGVTQEGGPFRAAVFASGGGSNFQALIDHVSSGDRTWSIDLLVMNREHGALRRARSAGVPAHIIPTKGREVSEIAQETLRVLDEHAIDMVLLAGYLRRVPSEVTIRFSGRILNIHPALLPDFGGPGMYGMNVHRAVAESESTMIGATIHFVGDLYDEGAILGQWRMSRRPQDSAEEIAAKVLQIEHRLYPAAVDHLCAALLADTRPERMVDLDVKDSFEEHRRKSSTSIKLTEEIQ
;
A
#
# COMPACT_ATOMS: atom_id res chain seq x y z
N MET A 1 -22.30 6.99 17.13
CA MET A 1 -22.53 5.77 17.93
C MET A 1 -21.82 4.64 17.21
N GLY A 2 -20.70 4.19 17.78
CA GLY A 2 -19.79 3.25 17.14
C GLY A 2 -20.39 1.86 17.08
N VAL A 3 -20.33 1.25 15.89
CA VAL A 3 -20.54 -0.19 15.75
C VAL A 3 -19.31 -0.85 16.38
N THR A 4 -19.45 -1.36 17.60
CA THR A 4 -18.42 -2.19 18.22
C THR A 4 -18.38 -3.52 17.47
N GLN A 5 -17.29 -3.79 16.75
CA GLN A 5 -17.05 -5.08 16.13
C GLN A 5 -16.96 -6.17 17.21
N GLU A 6 -17.68 -7.29 17.01
CA GLU A 6 -17.38 -8.53 17.72
C GLU A 6 -16.12 -9.14 17.09
N GLY A 7 -14.95 -8.82 17.66
CA GLY A 7 -13.64 -9.13 17.09
C GLY A 7 -12.89 -7.84 16.84
N GLY A 8 -11.66 -7.72 17.34
CA GLY A 8 -10.87 -6.48 17.22
C GLY A 8 -10.54 -6.11 15.76
N PRO A 9 -9.73 -5.06 15.55
CA PRO A 9 -9.33 -4.62 14.21
C PRO A 9 -8.64 -5.76 13.45
N PHE A 10 -8.84 -5.82 12.12
CA PHE A 10 -8.11 -6.76 11.28
C PHE A 10 -6.60 -6.51 11.37
N ARG A 11 -5.82 -7.57 11.52
CA ARG A 11 -4.37 -7.47 11.73
C ARG A 11 -3.64 -7.59 10.39
N ALA A 12 -2.95 -6.54 9.98
CA ALA A 12 -2.21 -6.52 8.72
C ALA A 12 -0.71 -6.78 8.92
N ALA A 13 -0.13 -7.58 8.03
CA ALA A 13 1.32 -7.63 7.84
C ALA A 13 1.71 -6.82 6.60
N VAL A 14 2.64 -5.88 6.76
CA VAL A 14 3.18 -5.09 5.65
C VAL A 14 4.50 -5.67 5.18
N PHE A 15 4.65 -5.91 3.88
CA PHE A 15 5.88 -6.43 3.28
C PHE A 15 6.57 -5.30 2.54
N ALA A 16 7.88 -5.09 2.78
CA ALA A 16 8.64 -4.00 2.16
C ALA A 16 10.09 -4.39 1.83
N SER A 17 10.64 -3.79 0.77
CA SER A 17 12.05 -4.00 0.35
C SER A 17 12.88 -2.72 0.21
N GLY A 18 12.34 -1.55 0.61
CA GLY A 18 12.98 -0.25 0.39
C GLY A 18 12.92 0.70 1.58
N GLY A 19 12.82 2.01 1.31
CA GLY A 19 12.76 3.07 2.32
C GLY A 19 11.48 3.10 3.16
N GLY A 20 10.45 2.34 2.78
CA GLY A 20 9.21 2.17 3.54
C GLY A 20 8.32 3.41 3.55
N SER A 21 8.31 4.24 2.51
CA SER A 21 7.42 5.42 2.45
C SER A 21 5.94 5.04 2.40
N ASN A 22 5.56 4.04 1.59
CA ASN A 22 4.20 3.47 1.63
C ASN A 22 3.86 2.86 2.98
N PHE A 23 4.81 2.17 3.60
CA PHE A 23 4.65 1.65 4.96
C PHE A 23 4.40 2.79 5.98
N GLN A 24 5.11 3.93 5.86
CA GLN A 24 4.82 5.09 6.70
C GLN A 24 3.42 5.62 6.48
N ALA A 25 2.97 5.77 5.23
CA ALA A 25 1.63 6.25 4.93
C ALA A 25 0.55 5.36 5.56
N LEU A 26 0.76 4.03 5.56
CA LEU A 26 -0.12 3.09 6.24
C LEU A 26 -0.08 3.27 7.77
N ILE A 27 1.10 3.44 8.38
CA ILE A 27 1.26 3.72 9.83
C ILE A 27 0.53 5.01 10.22
N ASP A 28 0.77 6.08 9.48
CA ASP A 28 0.18 7.39 9.74
C ASP A 28 -1.35 7.32 9.65
N HIS A 29 -1.85 6.56 8.68
CA HIS A 29 -3.28 6.34 8.51
C HIS A 29 -3.90 5.57 9.67
N VAL A 30 -3.31 4.44 10.10
CA VAL A 30 -3.85 3.66 11.23
C VAL A 30 -3.71 4.36 12.58
N SER A 31 -2.74 5.27 12.72
CA SER A 31 -2.53 6.04 13.95
C SER A 31 -3.51 7.22 14.09
N SER A 32 -4.26 7.56 13.04
CA SER A 32 -5.09 8.77 12.99
C SER A 32 -6.48 8.65 13.62
N GLY A 33 -6.77 7.56 14.36
CA GLY A 33 -8.03 7.36 15.08
C GLY A 33 -8.39 5.88 15.19
N ASP A 34 -9.61 5.58 15.62
CA ASP A 34 -10.12 4.21 15.64
C ASP A 34 -10.30 3.72 14.20
N ARG A 35 -9.54 2.69 13.82
CA ARG A 35 -9.59 2.06 12.50
C ARG A 35 -10.06 0.61 12.61
N THR A 36 -10.63 0.12 11.52
CA THR A 36 -11.07 -1.28 11.40
C THR A 36 -9.91 -2.26 11.19
N TRP A 37 -8.67 -1.77 11.14
CA TRP A 37 -7.46 -2.56 10.94
C TRP A 37 -6.24 -1.92 11.60
N SER A 38 -5.24 -2.75 11.90
CA SER A 38 -3.97 -2.37 12.52
C SER A 38 -2.79 -2.97 11.75
N ILE A 39 -1.59 -2.47 12.03
CA ILE A 39 -0.34 -3.01 11.49
C ILE A 39 0.37 -3.74 12.62
N ASP A 40 0.45 -5.06 12.51
CA ASP A 40 0.97 -5.91 13.58
C ASP A 40 2.33 -6.53 13.24
N LEU A 41 2.75 -6.41 11.99
CA LEU A 41 4.01 -6.99 11.53
C LEU A 41 4.56 -6.26 10.29
N LEU A 42 5.85 -5.94 10.31
CA LEU A 42 6.64 -5.64 9.12
C LEU A 42 7.45 -6.88 8.72
N VAL A 43 7.28 -7.35 7.48
CA VAL A 43 8.11 -8.41 6.89
C VAL A 43 9.06 -7.81 5.86
N MET A 44 10.33 -8.20 5.92
CA MET A 44 11.34 -7.80 4.95
C MET A 44 12.20 -8.98 4.53
N ASN A 45 12.84 -8.90 3.36
CA ASN A 45 13.72 -9.97 2.88
C ASN A 45 15.20 -9.81 3.31
N ARG A 46 15.54 -8.66 3.91
CA ARG A 46 16.80 -8.28 4.56
C ARG A 46 16.56 -6.96 5.31
N GLU A 47 17.53 -6.46 6.07
CA GLU A 47 17.41 -5.12 6.65
C GLU A 47 17.36 -4.03 5.56
N HIS A 48 16.38 -3.13 5.71
CA HIS A 48 16.13 -1.99 4.81
C HIS A 48 15.70 -0.75 5.58
N GLY A 49 15.45 0.36 4.87
CA GLY A 49 15.02 1.62 5.47
C GLY A 49 13.70 1.56 6.24
N ALA A 50 12.78 0.66 5.85
CA ALA A 50 11.51 0.44 6.52
C ALA A 50 11.65 0.03 8.01
N LEU A 51 12.75 -0.62 8.39
CA LEU A 51 12.99 -1.08 9.76
C LEU A 51 13.01 0.08 10.78
N ARG A 52 13.55 1.24 10.40
CA ARG A 52 13.55 2.41 11.29
C ARG A 52 12.13 2.89 11.58
N ARG A 53 11.26 2.87 10.56
CA ARG A 53 9.85 3.29 10.69
C ARG A 53 9.07 2.34 11.59
N ALA A 54 9.29 1.03 11.43
CA ALA A 54 8.68 0.02 12.31
C ALA A 54 9.08 0.23 13.77
N ARG A 55 10.39 0.42 14.03
CA ARG A 55 10.89 0.69 15.39
C ARG A 55 10.27 1.96 16.00
N SER A 56 10.20 3.05 15.23
CA SER A 56 9.59 4.30 15.69
C SER A 56 8.10 4.16 16.00
N ALA A 57 7.39 3.30 15.26
CA ALA A 57 5.96 3.06 15.44
C ALA A 57 5.64 1.92 16.44
N GLY A 58 6.65 1.26 17.01
CA GLY A 58 6.45 0.09 17.87
C GLY A 58 5.95 -1.16 17.14
N VAL A 59 6.07 -1.22 15.82
CA VAL A 59 5.63 -2.37 15.01
C VAL A 59 6.72 -3.46 15.02
N PRO A 60 6.40 -4.71 15.40
CA PRO A 60 7.31 -5.84 15.28
C PRO A 60 7.81 -6.01 13.84
N ALA A 61 9.08 -6.36 13.67
CA ALA A 61 9.67 -6.60 12.36
C ALA A 61 10.31 -7.99 12.30
N HIS A 62 10.08 -8.70 11.21
CA HIS A 62 10.67 -10.01 10.92
C HIS A 62 11.40 -9.99 9.58
N ILE A 63 12.57 -10.62 9.54
CA ILE A 63 13.39 -10.71 8.32
C ILE A 63 13.34 -12.15 7.84
N ILE A 64 12.83 -12.36 6.62
CA ILE A 64 12.76 -13.67 5.96
C ILE A 64 13.71 -13.62 4.75
N PRO A 65 14.97 -14.06 4.89
CA PRO A 65 15.90 -14.10 3.78
C PRO A 65 15.35 -14.97 2.64
N THR A 66 15.44 -14.48 1.41
CA THR A 66 14.97 -15.22 0.22
C THR A 66 16.11 -15.71 -0.69
N LYS A 67 17.33 -15.18 -0.50
CA LYS A 67 18.46 -15.48 -1.39
C LYS A 67 19.04 -16.85 -1.06
N GLY A 68 19.11 -17.74 -2.05
CA GLY A 68 19.74 -19.05 -1.91
C GLY A 68 18.94 -20.05 -1.07
N ARG A 69 17.64 -19.81 -0.90
CA ARG A 69 16.72 -20.69 -0.18
C ARG A 69 15.67 -21.26 -1.11
N GLU A 70 15.19 -22.45 -0.77
CA GLU A 70 14.10 -23.09 -1.49
C GLU A 70 12.79 -22.32 -1.26
N VAL A 71 11.95 -22.25 -2.29
CA VAL A 71 10.67 -21.52 -2.23
C VAL A 71 9.75 -22.09 -1.15
N SER A 72 9.77 -23.41 -0.96
CA SER A 72 8.98 -24.10 0.06
C SER A 72 9.40 -23.72 1.49
N GLU A 73 10.70 -23.54 1.75
CA GLU A 73 11.19 -23.09 3.06
C GLU A 73 10.77 -21.66 3.36
N ILE A 74 10.86 -20.78 2.35
CA ILE A 74 10.41 -19.38 2.47
C ILE A 74 8.90 -19.35 2.74
N ALA A 75 8.12 -20.18 2.04
CA ALA A 75 6.68 -20.29 2.22
C ALA A 75 6.31 -20.73 3.65
N GLN A 76 6.92 -21.81 4.14
CA GLN A 76 6.68 -22.35 5.48
C GLN A 76 7.02 -21.34 6.57
N GLU A 77 8.18 -20.69 6.48
CA GLU A 77 8.56 -19.66 7.45
C GLU A 77 7.63 -18.45 7.40
N THR A 78 7.28 -17.98 6.19
CA THR A 78 6.36 -16.86 6.02
C THR A 78 5.01 -17.17 6.66
N LEU A 79 4.40 -18.31 6.35
CA LEU A 79 3.12 -18.72 6.93
C LEU A 79 3.18 -18.83 8.45
N ARG A 80 4.22 -19.48 8.98
CA ARG A 80 4.42 -19.61 10.44
C ARG A 80 4.47 -18.24 11.12
N VAL A 81 5.26 -17.31 10.58
CA VAL A 81 5.40 -15.95 11.15
C VAL A 81 4.08 -15.18 11.09
N LEU A 82 3.33 -15.32 9.99
CA LEU A 82 2.00 -14.69 9.84
C LEU A 82 0.98 -15.28 10.82
N ASP A 83 1.01 -16.59 11.05
CA ASP A 83 0.13 -17.26 12.02
C ASP A 83 0.49 -16.89 13.46
N GLU A 84 1.78 -16.79 13.81
CA GLU A 84 2.25 -16.34 15.13
C GLU A 84 1.74 -14.94 15.50
N HIS A 85 1.50 -14.07 14.51
CA HIS A 85 0.96 -12.72 14.69
C HIS A 85 -0.55 -12.63 14.45
N ALA A 86 -1.22 -13.76 14.16
CA ALA A 86 -2.63 -13.86 13.79
C ALA A 86 -3.02 -12.87 12.68
N ILE A 87 -2.25 -12.84 11.60
CA ILE A 87 -2.45 -11.91 10.50
C ILE A 87 -3.69 -12.28 9.68
N ASP A 88 -4.53 -11.28 9.42
CA ASP A 88 -5.75 -11.37 8.61
C ASP A 88 -5.51 -10.99 7.15
N MET A 89 -4.58 -10.09 6.89
CA MET A 89 -4.30 -9.60 5.53
C MET A 89 -2.83 -9.24 5.33
N VAL A 90 -2.38 -9.31 4.07
CA VAL A 90 -1.01 -8.98 3.68
C VAL A 90 -1.01 -7.77 2.74
N LEU A 91 -0.18 -6.78 3.04
CA LEU A 91 -0.04 -5.55 2.27
C LEU A 91 1.37 -5.46 1.69
N LEU A 92 1.53 -5.66 0.39
CA LEU A 92 2.81 -5.48 -0.29
C LEU A 92 3.03 -3.99 -0.57
N ALA A 93 3.92 -3.35 0.17
CA ALA A 93 4.19 -1.91 0.14
C ALA A 93 5.60 -1.63 -0.41
N GLY A 94 5.76 -1.86 -1.71
CA GLY A 94 7.08 -1.82 -2.38
C GLY A 94 7.93 -3.06 -2.03
N TYR A 95 7.30 -4.22 -1.94
CA TYR A 95 7.98 -5.51 -1.79
C TYR A 95 8.46 -6.01 -3.15
N LEU A 96 9.75 -6.35 -3.26
CA LEU A 96 10.41 -6.65 -4.54
C LEU A 96 10.69 -8.15 -4.74
N ARG A 97 10.13 -9.02 -3.90
CA ARG A 97 10.27 -10.47 -4.03
C ARG A 97 8.94 -11.09 -4.39
N ARG A 98 8.99 -12.17 -5.16
CA ARG A 98 7.81 -13.01 -5.39
C ARG A 98 7.32 -13.54 -4.05
N VAL A 99 6.03 -13.43 -3.81
CA VAL A 99 5.37 -14.09 -2.68
C VAL A 99 5.15 -15.56 -3.07
N PRO A 100 5.52 -16.54 -2.23
CA PRO A 100 5.25 -17.96 -2.52
C PRO A 100 3.76 -18.25 -2.70
N SER A 101 3.42 -19.16 -3.61
CA SER A 101 2.02 -19.45 -3.98
C SER A 101 1.18 -19.89 -2.79
N GLU A 102 1.76 -20.64 -1.85
CA GLU A 102 1.09 -21.09 -0.63
C GLU A 102 0.59 -19.91 0.22
N VAL A 103 1.37 -18.83 0.27
CA VAL A 103 0.98 -17.59 0.98
C VAL A 103 -0.13 -16.88 0.20
N THR A 104 0.00 -16.75 -1.12
CA THR A 104 -1.04 -16.09 -1.93
C THR A 104 -2.37 -16.83 -1.90
N ILE A 105 -2.35 -18.17 -1.85
CA ILE A 105 -3.54 -19.01 -1.72
C ILE A 105 -4.18 -18.81 -0.34
N ARG A 106 -3.39 -18.86 0.74
CA ARG A 106 -3.86 -18.69 2.13
C ARG A 106 -4.51 -17.32 2.38
N PHE A 107 -4.05 -16.29 1.68
CA PHE A 107 -4.54 -14.92 1.78
C PHE A 107 -5.32 -14.47 0.54
N SER A 108 -5.87 -15.41 -0.25
CA SER A 108 -6.68 -15.07 -1.42
C SER A 108 -7.82 -14.12 -1.04
N GLY A 109 -7.98 -13.04 -1.79
CA GLY A 109 -8.92 -11.95 -1.48
C GLY A 109 -8.53 -11.04 -0.31
N ARG A 110 -7.37 -11.26 0.32
CA ARG A 110 -6.84 -10.50 1.47
C ARG A 110 -5.34 -10.19 1.35
N ILE A 111 -4.79 -10.24 0.14
CA ILE A 111 -3.44 -9.81 -0.18
C ILE A 111 -3.47 -8.73 -1.24
N LEU A 112 -3.00 -7.53 -0.91
CA LEU A 112 -2.98 -6.37 -1.79
C LEU A 112 -1.56 -5.99 -2.16
N ASN A 113 -1.38 -5.48 -3.38
CA ASN A 113 -0.15 -4.87 -3.84
C ASN A 113 -0.43 -3.47 -4.40
N ILE A 114 0.50 -2.55 -4.14
CA ILE A 114 0.57 -1.25 -4.82
C ILE A 114 1.58 -1.32 -5.96
N HIS A 115 1.11 -1.03 -7.17
CA HIS A 115 1.95 -0.92 -8.36
C HIS A 115 2.07 0.55 -8.81
N PRO A 116 3.28 1.07 -9.05
CA PRO A 116 3.54 2.48 -9.39
C PRO A 116 3.19 2.87 -10.84
N ALA A 117 2.14 2.26 -11.42
CA ALA A 117 1.59 2.58 -12.72
C ALA A 117 0.10 2.19 -12.82
N LEU A 118 -0.52 2.54 -13.96
CA LEU A 118 -1.89 2.19 -14.30
C LEU A 118 -1.94 0.84 -15.00
N LEU A 119 -2.15 -0.24 -14.26
CA LEU A 119 -2.28 -1.58 -14.83
C LEU A 119 -3.47 -1.66 -15.83
N PRO A 120 -3.34 -2.44 -16.92
CA PRO A 120 -2.25 -3.40 -17.20
C PRO A 120 -0.96 -2.75 -17.76
N ASP A 121 -0.95 -1.44 -18.01
CA ASP A 121 0.23 -0.77 -18.56
C ASP A 121 1.38 -0.75 -17.55
N PHE A 122 2.59 -0.99 -18.07
CA PHE A 122 3.83 -1.01 -17.29
C PHE A 122 3.80 -1.99 -16.09
N GLY A 123 3.05 -3.09 -16.20
CA GLY A 123 3.06 -4.20 -15.24
C GLY A 123 3.98 -5.36 -15.67
N GLY A 124 4.19 -6.30 -14.76
CA GLY A 124 4.84 -7.58 -15.06
C GLY A 124 6.35 -7.61 -14.77
N PRO A 125 7.05 -8.68 -15.21
CA PRO A 125 8.44 -8.92 -14.85
C PRO A 125 9.37 -7.75 -15.23
N GLY A 126 10.13 -7.25 -14.26
CA GLY A 126 11.08 -6.14 -14.47
C GLY A 126 10.48 -4.75 -14.25
N MET A 127 9.16 -4.63 -14.18
CA MET A 127 8.44 -3.38 -13.94
C MET A 127 8.28 -3.11 -12.45
N TYR A 128 9.38 -2.82 -11.76
CA TYR A 128 9.36 -2.45 -10.35
C TYR A 128 10.26 -1.25 -10.05
N GLY A 129 9.92 -0.50 -9.00
CA GLY A 129 10.68 0.67 -8.58
C GLY A 129 10.90 1.67 -9.72
N MET A 130 12.12 2.19 -9.85
CA MET A 130 12.44 3.22 -10.85
C MET A 130 12.33 2.74 -12.31
N ASN A 131 12.33 1.42 -12.56
CA ASN A 131 12.16 0.90 -13.92
C ASN A 131 10.79 1.29 -14.50
N VAL A 132 9.75 1.29 -13.65
CA VAL A 132 8.39 1.68 -14.07
C VAL A 132 8.37 3.13 -14.51
N HIS A 133 8.90 4.04 -13.69
CA HIS A 133 8.87 5.46 -14.00
C HIS A 133 9.73 5.83 -15.22
N ARG A 134 10.84 5.12 -15.45
CA ARG A 134 11.63 5.27 -16.69
C ARG A 134 10.84 4.81 -17.91
N ALA A 135 10.22 3.63 -17.85
CA ALA A 135 9.39 3.13 -18.95
C ALA A 135 8.22 4.09 -19.25
N VAL A 136 7.59 4.67 -18.22
CA VAL A 136 6.55 5.68 -18.41
C VAL A 136 7.12 6.98 -19.01
N ALA A 137 8.28 7.44 -18.55
CA ALA A 137 8.94 8.64 -19.06
C ALA A 137 9.25 8.53 -20.57
N GLU A 138 9.71 7.35 -20.99
CA GLU A 138 10.08 7.00 -22.36
C GLU A 138 8.85 6.69 -23.25
N SER A 139 7.67 6.53 -22.66
CA SER A 139 6.43 6.26 -23.39
C SER A 139 5.70 7.52 -23.87
N GLU A 140 4.77 7.35 -24.81
CA GLU A 140 3.83 8.40 -25.23
C GLU A 140 2.66 8.59 -24.24
N SER A 141 2.66 7.91 -23.09
CA SER A 141 1.57 8.03 -22.13
C SER A 141 1.42 9.46 -21.62
N THR A 142 0.20 9.98 -21.71
CA THR A 142 -0.21 11.26 -21.15
C THR A 142 -0.72 11.14 -19.72
N MET A 143 -0.76 9.92 -19.17
CA MET A 143 -1.30 9.61 -17.85
C MET A 143 -0.28 8.85 -17.00
N ILE A 144 -0.20 9.23 -15.73
CA ILE A 144 0.52 8.53 -14.66
C ILE A 144 -0.47 8.14 -13.57
N GLY A 145 -0.07 7.27 -12.67
CA GLY A 145 -0.92 6.86 -11.57
C GLY A 145 -0.39 5.66 -10.84
N ALA A 146 -1.22 5.13 -9.95
CA ALA A 146 -0.92 3.91 -9.24
C ALA A 146 -2.13 2.98 -9.20
N THR A 147 -1.87 1.69 -9.03
CA THR A 147 -2.90 0.65 -8.99
C THR A 147 -2.78 -0.17 -7.71
N ILE A 148 -3.88 -0.32 -6.98
CA ILE A 148 -4.05 -1.35 -5.97
C ILE A 148 -4.78 -2.54 -6.60
N HIS A 149 -4.19 -3.72 -6.48
CA HIS A 149 -4.79 -4.94 -6.98
C HIS A 149 -4.58 -6.10 -5.99
N PHE A 150 -5.43 -7.11 -6.09
CA PHE A 150 -5.22 -8.36 -5.40
C PHE A 150 -4.01 -9.10 -5.98
N VAL A 151 -3.25 -9.79 -5.14
CA VAL A 151 -2.12 -10.60 -5.59
C VAL A 151 -2.60 -12.01 -5.93
N GLY A 152 -2.21 -12.50 -7.11
CA GLY A 152 -2.43 -13.87 -7.57
C GLY A 152 -1.11 -14.56 -7.92
N ASP A 153 -1.18 -15.63 -8.72
CA ASP A 153 0.00 -16.42 -9.11
C ASP A 153 0.92 -15.69 -10.11
N LEU A 154 0.33 -14.81 -10.92
CA LEU A 154 0.98 -14.00 -11.95
C LEU A 154 1.19 -12.55 -11.47
N TYR A 155 2.29 -11.95 -11.87
CA TYR A 155 2.65 -10.57 -11.49
C TYR A 155 1.65 -9.59 -12.08
N ASP A 156 1.08 -8.73 -11.22
CA ASP A 156 0.27 -7.56 -11.62
C ASP A 156 -0.97 -7.88 -12.48
N GLU A 157 -1.45 -9.12 -12.45
CA GLU A 157 -2.63 -9.58 -13.21
C GLU A 157 -3.88 -9.79 -12.36
N GLY A 158 -3.77 -9.64 -11.04
CA GLY A 158 -4.91 -9.81 -10.16
C GLY A 158 -5.96 -8.70 -10.29
N ALA A 159 -7.15 -8.96 -9.78
CA ALA A 159 -8.27 -8.03 -9.90
C ALA A 159 -7.91 -6.65 -9.30
N ILE A 160 -8.15 -5.60 -10.09
CA ILE A 160 -7.90 -4.22 -9.69
C ILE A 160 -8.94 -3.82 -8.65
N LEU A 161 -8.48 -3.48 -7.45
CA LEU A 161 -9.31 -2.93 -6.38
C LEU A 161 -9.46 -1.43 -6.53
N GLY A 162 -8.39 -0.72 -6.89
CA GLY A 162 -8.42 0.74 -7.02
C GLY A 162 -7.35 1.27 -7.96
N GLN A 163 -7.70 2.32 -8.70
CA GLN A 163 -6.75 3.06 -9.54
C GLN A 163 -6.95 4.56 -9.37
N TRP A 164 -5.85 5.28 -9.36
CA TRP A 164 -5.86 6.73 -9.37
C TRP A 164 -5.00 7.22 -10.52
N ARG A 165 -5.62 7.99 -11.42
CA ARG A 165 -5.02 8.56 -12.63
C ARG A 165 -4.72 10.04 -12.44
N MET A 166 -3.62 10.52 -13.02
CA MET A 166 -3.24 11.94 -13.06
C MET A 166 -2.60 12.25 -14.41
N SER A 167 -2.88 13.43 -14.97
CA SER A 167 -2.23 13.89 -16.19
C SER A 167 -0.73 14.08 -15.99
N ARG A 168 0.06 13.56 -16.93
CA ARG A 168 1.51 13.73 -17.01
C ARG A 168 1.86 14.94 -17.86
N ARG A 169 2.90 15.70 -17.51
CA ARG A 169 3.48 16.68 -18.44
C ARG A 169 4.43 15.95 -19.39
N PRO A 170 4.46 16.26 -20.69
CA PRO A 170 5.33 15.57 -21.66
C PRO A 170 6.82 15.54 -21.27
N GLN A 171 7.29 16.58 -20.58
CA GLN A 171 8.67 16.75 -20.17
C GLN A 171 9.00 16.21 -18.76
N ASP A 172 8.05 15.56 -18.07
CA ASP A 172 8.32 15.05 -16.73
C ASP A 172 9.42 13.98 -16.77
N SER A 173 10.47 14.16 -15.94
CA SER A 173 11.51 13.13 -15.76
C SER A 173 10.98 11.91 -15.01
N ALA A 174 11.70 10.78 -15.06
CA ALA A 174 11.34 9.58 -14.30
C ALA A 174 11.25 9.86 -12.78
N GLU A 175 12.13 10.70 -12.25
CA GLU A 175 12.12 11.11 -10.84
C GLU A 175 10.93 12.01 -10.49
N GLU A 176 10.56 12.94 -11.39
CA GLU A 176 9.36 13.77 -11.20
C GLU A 176 8.08 12.91 -11.24
N ILE A 177 8.01 11.95 -12.17
CA ILE A 177 6.92 10.97 -12.25
C ILE A 177 6.86 10.16 -10.95
N ALA A 178 8.00 9.64 -10.49
CA ALA A 178 8.09 8.88 -9.25
C ALA A 178 7.57 9.66 -8.06
N ALA A 179 7.95 10.94 -7.93
CA ALA A 179 7.51 11.79 -6.83
C ALA A 179 5.99 12.04 -6.86
N LYS A 180 5.41 12.28 -8.04
CA LYS A 180 3.95 12.47 -8.21
C LYS A 180 3.18 11.18 -7.93
N VAL A 181 3.63 10.06 -8.48
CA VAL A 181 3.01 8.74 -8.26
C VAL A 181 3.09 8.37 -6.78
N LEU A 182 4.20 8.63 -6.10
CA LEU A 182 4.33 8.33 -4.67
C LEU A 182 3.29 9.07 -3.81
N GLN A 183 2.95 10.32 -4.14
CA GLN A 183 1.88 11.06 -3.46
C GLN A 183 0.51 10.40 -3.66
N ILE A 184 0.28 9.82 -4.84
CA ILE A 184 -0.93 9.05 -5.14
C ILE A 184 -0.94 7.77 -4.31
N GLU A 185 0.15 7.01 -4.28
CA GLU A 185 0.27 5.76 -3.53
C GLU A 185 -0.04 5.97 -2.03
N HIS A 186 0.49 7.04 -1.43
CA HIS A 186 0.28 7.35 -0.01
C HIS A 186 -1.17 7.63 0.36
N ARG A 187 -2.01 7.97 -0.61
CA ARG A 187 -3.46 8.21 -0.41
C ARG A 187 -4.30 7.02 -0.83
N LEU A 188 -3.97 6.45 -1.99
CA LEU A 188 -4.72 5.35 -2.58
C LEU A 188 -4.60 4.08 -1.75
N TYR A 189 -3.40 3.76 -1.24
CA TYR A 189 -3.19 2.49 -0.55
C TYR A 189 -3.98 2.41 0.75
N PRO A 190 -3.89 3.36 1.70
CA PRO A 190 -4.68 3.28 2.93
C PRO A 190 -6.18 3.27 2.66
N ALA A 191 -6.66 4.06 1.69
CA ALA A 191 -8.07 4.09 1.31
C ALA A 191 -8.56 2.74 0.75
N ALA A 192 -7.74 2.05 -0.04
CA ALA A 192 -8.07 0.72 -0.54
C ALA A 192 -8.10 -0.35 0.56
N VAL A 193 -7.25 -0.22 1.58
CA VAL A 193 -7.28 -1.11 2.75
C VAL A 193 -8.54 -0.88 3.58
N ASP A 194 -8.92 0.38 3.84
CA ASP A 194 -10.19 0.70 4.51
C ASP A 194 -11.39 0.10 3.76
N HIS A 195 -11.40 0.23 2.42
CA HIS A 195 -12.46 -0.32 1.57
C HIS A 195 -12.52 -1.86 1.61
N LEU A 196 -11.36 -2.53 1.57
CA LEU A 196 -11.29 -3.98 1.77
C LEU A 196 -11.86 -4.38 3.14
N CYS A 197 -11.46 -3.71 4.21
CA CYS A 197 -11.94 -4.00 5.56
C CYS A 197 -13.45 -3.82 5.68
N ALA A 198 -14.01 -2.74 5.11
CA ALA A 198 -15.44 -2.49 5.11
C ALA A 198 -16.21 -3.62 4.40
N ALA A 199 -15.70 -4.09 3.26
CA ALA A 199 -16.32 -5.20 2.54
C ALA A 199 -16.26 -6.52 3.32
N LEU A 200 -15.12 -6.81 3.97
CA LEU A 200 -14.95 -8.01 4.82
C LEU A 200 -15.91 -7.99 6.02
N LEU A 201 -16.14 -6.83 6.64
CA LEU A 201 -17.10 -6.69 7.74
C LEU A 201 -18.55 -6.88 7.31
N ALA A 202 -18.85 -6.48 6.07
CA ALA A 202 -20.17 -6.67 5.49
C ALA A 202 -20.37 -8.09 4.92
N ASP A 203 -19.37 -8.98 5.01
CA ASP A 203 -19.34 -10.29 4.35
C ASP A 203 -19.63 -10.20 2.83
N THR A 204 -19.04 -9.17 2.20
CA THR A 204 -19.16 -8.89 0.77
C THR A 204 -17.80 -8.86 0.08
N ARG A 205 -17.81 -8.87 -1.25
CA ARG A 205 -16.61 -8.57 -2.05
C ARG A 205 -16.50 -7.05 -2.26
N PRO A 206 -15.32 -6.45 -2.09
CA PRO A 206 -15.16 -5.04 -2.34
C PRO A 206 -15.36 -4.74 -3.83
N GLU A 207 -16.16 -3.73 -4.12
CA GLU A 207 -16.32 -3.22 -5.48
C GLU A 207 -15.06 -2.48 -5.93
N ARG A 208 -14.85 -2.39 -7.25
CA ARG A 208 -13.71 -1.65 -7.81
C ARG A 208 -13.89 -0.16 -7.53
N MET A 209 -12.88 0.45 -6.92
CA MET A 209 -12.73 1.89 -6.77
C MET A 209 -12.27 2.47 -8.12
N VAL A 210 -13.22 2.96 -8.91
CA VAL A 210 -12.95 3.54 -10.23
C VAL A 210 -12.64 5.03 -10.08
N ASP A 211 -11.59 5.48 -10.77
CA ASP A 211 -11.26 6.88 -11.06
C ASP A 211 -11.66 7.85 -9.94
N LEU A 212 -10.91 7.82 -8.84
CA LEU A 212 -10.97 8.86 -7.80
C LEU A 212 -10.54 10.19 -8.44
N ASP A 213 -11.48 10.84 -9.12
CA ASP A 213 -11.24 11.99 -9.96
C ASP A 213 -10.99 13.19 -9.04
N VAL A 214 -9.76 13.69 -9.09
CA VAL A 214 -9.21 14.60 -8.07
C VAL A 214 -9.61 16.04 -8.30
N LYS A 215 -10.89 16.32 -8.50
CA LYS A 215 -11.35 17.71 -8.39
C LYS A 215 -11.46 18.14 -6.93
N ASP A 216 -11.76 17.23 -6.00
CA ASP A 216 -12.14 17.64 -4.64
C ASP A 216 -11.06 17.51 -3.56
N SER A 217 -10.05 16.63 -3.68
CA SER A 217 -9.13 16.37 -2.56
C SER A 217 -7.89 17.29 -2.46
N PHE A 218 -7.54 18.03 -3.52
CA PHE A 218 -6.47 19.04 -3.45
C PHE A 218 -6.93 20.36 -2.81
N GLU A 219 -8.20 20.75 -2.98
CA GLU A 219 -8.73 21.99 -2.40
C GLU A 219 -9.19 21.84 -0.95
N GLU A 220 -9.77 20.69 -0.58
CA GLU A 220 -10.33 20.50 0.76
C GLU A 220 -9.25 20.48 1.85
N HIS A 221 -8.08 19.92 1.55
CA HIS A 221 -6.92 20.00 2.46
C HIS A 221 -6.34 21.41 2.54
N ARG A 222 -6.32 22.17 1.43
CA ARG A 222 -5.84 23.57 1.45
C ARG A 222 -6.76 24.47 2.27
N ARG A 223 -8.08 24.23 2.24
CA ARG A 223 -9.06 24.90 3.13
C ARG A 223 -8.88 24.51 4.59
N LYS A 224 -8.69 23.21 4.90
CA LYS A 224 -8.49 22.75 6.28
C LYS A 224 -7.18 23.24 6.90
N SER A 225 -6.10 23.35 6.11
CA SER A 225 -4.81 23.89 6.59
C SER A 225 -4.77 25.42 6.71
N SER A 226 -5.60 26.15 5.95
CA SER A 226 -5.64 27.62 5.99
C SER A 226 -6.61 28.18 7.05
N THR A 227 -7.46 27.33 7.64
CA THR A 227 -8.46 27.76 8.64
C THR A 227 -7.92 27.73 10.07
N SER A 228 -6.77 27.07 10.33
CA SER A 228 -6.12 27.05 11.66
C SER A 228 -5.14 28.20 11.92
N ILE A 229 -5.07 29.21 11.05
CA ILE A 229 -4.32 30.46 11.30
C ILE A 229 -5.28 31.63 11.14
N LYS A 230 -6.25 31.73 12.04
CA LYS A 230 -6.77 33.03 12.47
C LYS A 230 -6.44 33.18 13.94
N LEU A 231 -5.46 34.05 14.18
CA LEU A 231 -4.99 34.47 15.48
C LEU A 231 -6.16 34.78 16.41
N THR A 232 -6.15 34.09 17.55
CA THR A 232 -6.50 34.68 18.84
C THR A 232 -5.61 35.91 19.08
N GLU A 233 -6.08 37.08 18.68
CA GLU A 233 -5.68 38.35 19.29
C GLU A 233 -6.86 38.84 20.12
N GLU A 234 -6.87 38.46 21.39
CA GLU A 234 -7.58 39.21 22.41
C GLU A 234 -6.94 38.92 23.78
N ILE A 235 -6.67 40.01 24.51
CA ILE A 235 -6.36 40.13 25.96
C ILE A 235 -4.85 40.14 26.34
N GLN A 236 -4.23 41.32 26.30
CA GLN A 236 -4.03 42.23 27.45
C GLN A 236 -3.61 43.64 27.01
#